data_AF-A0A7J6S5U0-F1
#
_entry.id   AF-A0A7J6S5U0-F1
#
_cell.length_a   1.000
_cell.length_b   1.000
_cell.length_c   1.000
_cell.angle_alpha   90.00
_cell.angle_beta   90.00
_cell.angle_gamma   90.00
#
_symmetry.space_group_name_H-M   'P 1'
#
loop_
_entity.id
_entity.type
_entity.pdbx_description
1 polymer ?
#
loop_
_entity_poly.entity_id
_entity_poly.type
_entity_poly.pdbx_seq_one_letter_code
_entity_poly.pdbx_strand_id
1 'polypeptide(L)'
;VERFHRFVNEYLRSHGTDEKTTYSTYCTLVQRSCSRYNVLKRADGTSPHEAVFKFHHDISVLRPRQCRPGYSYIDQVLHSPSQGVLKSGMKILVRTTPTPSKLCPRWSEAEIVEPLGSNRARVKLDNNPVVVVHSVDLKLLH
;
A
#
# COMPACT_ATOMS: atom_id res chain seq x y z
N VAL A 1 5.68 -0.83 3.59
CA VAL A 1 6.03 0.39 4.37
C VAL A 1 5.00 1.50 4.17
N GLU A 2 4.60 1.85 2.94
CA GLU A 2 3.59 2.91 2.70
C GLU A 2 2.27 2.78 3.50
N ARG A 3 1.70 1.57 3.58
CA ARG A 3 0.48 1.35 4.40
C ARG A 3 0.70 1.55 5.90
N PHE A 4 1.93 1.34 6.38
CA PHE A 4 2.31 1.61 7.77
C PHE A 4 2.42 3.13 8.01
N HIS A 5 3.03 3.88 7.10
CA HIS A 5 3.03 5.35 7.16
C HIS A 5 1.61 5.92 7.23
N ARG A 6 0.69 5.38 6.43
CA ARG A 6 -0.72 5.78 6.49
C ARG A 6 -1.32 5.54 7.88
N PHE A 7 -1.09 4.37 8.48
CA PHE A 7 -1.59 4.06 9.82
C PHE A 7 -1.05 5.02 10.89
N VAL A 8 0.27 5.25 10.89
CA VAL A 8 0.92 6.16 11.83
C VAL A 8 0.35 7.57 11.70
N ASN A 9 0.19 8.07 10.47
CA ASN A 9 -0.36 9.40 10.21
C ASN A 9 -1.80 9.54 10.71
N GLU A 10 -2.65 8.53 10.52
CA GLU A 10 -4.02 8.55 11.03
C GLU A 10 -4.08 8.46 12.56
N TYR A 11 -3.17 7.70 13.18
CA TYR A 11 -3.05 7.65 14.63
C TYR A 11 -2.63 9.00 15.22
N LEU A 12 -1.64 9.64 14.63
CA LEU A 12 -1.16 10.97 15.04
C LEU A 12 -2.26 12.02 14.91
N ARG A 13 -3.02 12.03 13.81
CA ARG A 13 -4.13 12.98 13.60
C ARG A 13 -5.28 12.80 14.58
N SER A 14 -5.59 11.56 14.95
CA SER A 14 -6.72 11.26 15.84
C SER A 14 -6.41 11.48 17.32
N HIS A 15 -5.12 11.58 17.69
CA HIS A 15 -4.68 11.69 19.09
C HIS A 15 -3.83 12.94 19.38
N GLY A 16 -3.39 13.67 18.34
CA GLY A 16 -2.82 15.00 18.46
C GLY A 16 -3.94 16.03 18.38
N THR A 17 -4.33 16.60 19.51
CA THR A 17 -5.50 17.49 19.60
C THR A 17 -5.19 18.97 19.40
N ASP A 18 -3.92 19.39 19.26
CA ASP A 18 -3.58 20.83 19.26
C ASP A 18 -2.38 21.21 18.38
N GLU A 19 -2.41 22.47 17.92
CA GLU A 19 -1.30 23.18 17.25
C GLU A 19 -0.02 23.26 18.11
N LYS A 20 -0.09 22.94 19.41
CA LYS A 20 1.02 22.97 20.37
C LYS A 20 1.49 21.59 20.82
N THR A 21 1.39 20.58 19.96
CA THR A 21 1.93 19.24 20.28
C THR A 21 3.44 19.33 20.49
N THR A 22 3.91 19.10 21.72
CA THR A 22 5.35 19.08 22.02
C THR A 22 6.04 17.91 21.33
N TYR A 23 7.34 18.04 21.05
CA TYR A 23 8.12 16.95 20.46
C TYR A 23 8.09 15.66 21.30
N SER A 24 8.09 15.78 22.64
CA SER A 24 7.95 14.63 23.54
C SER A 24 6.60 13.92 23.40
N THR A 25 5.52 14.69 23.22
CA THR A 25 4.17 14.15 22.98
C THR A 25 4.10 13.46 21.63
N TYR A 26 4.68 14.07 20.59
CA TYR A 26 4.79 13.46 19.26
C TYR A 26 5.52 12.11 19.31
N CYS A 27 6.71 12.04 19.92
CA CYS A 27 7.46 10.79 20.05
C CYS A 27 6.66 9.71 20.79
N THR A 28 5.94 10.09 21.85
CA THR A 28 5.07 9.18 22.61
C THR A 28 3.93 8.65 21.74
N LEU A 29 3.32 9.50 20.92
CA LEU A 29 2.24 9.08 20.01
C LEU A 29 2.76 8.17 18.89
N VAL A 30 3.95 8.45 18.33
CA VAL A 30 4.61 7.57 17.36
C VAL A 30 4.87 6.21 17.99
N GLN A 31 5.50 6.16 19.17
CA GLN A 31 5.78 4.91 19.86
C GLN A 31 4.50 4.10 20.10
N ARG A 32 3.44 4.74 20.61
CA ARG A 32 2.13 4.10 20.82
C ARG A 32 1.50 3.62 19.51
N SER A 33 1.63 4.38 18.43
CA SER A 33 1.13 3.98 17.10
C SER A 33 1.84 2.72 16.58
N CYS A 34 3.16 2.65 16.74
CA CYS A 34 3.96 1.49 16.32
C CYS A 34 3.58 0.25 17.13
N SER A 35 3.51 0.37 18.46
CA SER A 35 3.08 -0.72 19.34
C SER A 35 1.68 -1.21 18.96
N ARG A 36 0.75 -0.29 18.69
CA ARG A 36 -0.63 -0.62 18.32
C ARG A 36 -0.73 -1.28 16.96
N TYR A 37 0.01 -0.81 15.96
CA TYR A 37 0.06 -1.41 14.63
C TYR A 37 0.52 -2.87 14.69
N ASN A 38 1.50 -3.17 15.55
CA ASN A 38 2.05 -4.51 15.67
C ASN A 38 1.10 -5.50 16.34
N VAL A 39 0.13 -5.02 17.12
CA VAL A 39 -0.79 -5.89 17.86
C VAL A 39 -2.21 -5.91 17.30
N LEU A 40 -2.54 -4.99 16.39
CA LEU A 40 -3.81 -5.02 15.69
C LEU A 40 -3.86 -6.22 14.75
N LYS A 41 -4.89 -7.05 14.93
CA LYS A 41 -5.20 -8.16 14.04
C LYS A 41 -5.53 -7.60 12.67
N ARG A 42 -4.87 -8.15 11.66
CA ARG A 42 -5.16 -7.87 10.26
C ARG A 42 -6.38 -8.69 9.85
N ALA A 43 -6.76 -8.51 8.60
CA ALA A 43 -7.95 -9.12 8.06
C ALA A 43 -7.89 -10.66 7.96
N ASP A 44 -6.68 -11.24 8.07
CA ASP A 44 -6.44 -12.68 8.21
C ASP A 44 -6.59 -13.18 9.67
N GLY A 45 -6.99 -12.30 10.61
CA GLY A 45 -7.15 -12.63 12.02
C GLY A 45 -5.83 -12.66 12.81
N THR A 46 -4.70 -12.37 12.17
CA THR A 46 -3.37 -12.38 12.80
C THR A 46 -2.78 -10.99 12.90
N SER A 47 -2.16 -10.69 14.03
CA SER A 47 -1.37 -9.47 14.21
C SER A 47 0.10 -9.68 13.79
N PRO A 48 0.83 -8.62 13.41
CA PRO A 48 2.27 -8.71 13.20
C PRO A 48 3.04 -9.30 14.40
N HIS A 49 2.57 -9.05 15.63
CA HIS A 49 3.12 -9.60 16.85
C HIS A 49 2.92 -11.11 16.92
N GLU A 50 1.72 -11.62 16.66
CA GLU A 50 1.43 -13.06 16.65
C GLU A 50 2.15 -13.79 15.49
N ALA A 51 2.45 -13.09 14.40
CA ALA A 51 3.24 -13.65 13.30
C ALA A 51 4.73 -13.83 13.63
N VAL A 52 5.26 -13.10 14.61
CA VAL A 52 6.69 -13.08 14.95
C VAL A 52 6.97 -13.68 16.33
N PHE A 53 6.07 -13.49 17.28
CA PHE A 53 6.23 -13.87 18.68
C PHE A 53 5.13 -14.84 19.14
N LYS A 54 5.52 -15.79 20.00
CA LYS A 54 4.62 -16.86 20.50
C LYS A 54 3.89 -16.51 21.81
N PHE A 55 4.26 -15.41 22.47
CA PHE A 55 3.65 -14.99 23.74
C PHE A 55 2.48 -14.04 23.50
N HIS A 56 1.53 -14.02 24.45
CA HIS A 56 0.36 -13.12 24.38
C HIS A 56 0.73 -11.70 24.81
N HIS A 57 0.00 -10.74 24.26
CA HIS A 57 0.17 -9.31 24.47
C HIS A 57 -1.07 -8.78 25.18
N ASP A 58 -0.91 -7.99 26.24
CA ASP A 58 -2.01 -7.51 27.08
C ASP A 58 -2.53 -6.14 26.56
N ILE A 59 -3.78 -6.06 26.06
CA ILE A 59 -4.29 -4.88 25.33
C ILE A 59 -5.73 -4.43 25.67
N SER A 60 -6.15 -4.45 26.93
CA SER A 60 -7.45 -3.85 27.27
C SER A 60 -7.56 -2.34 26.94
N VAL A 61 -6.45 -1.65 26.63
CA VAL A 61 -6.36 -0.17 26.57
C VAL A 61 -6.47 0.43 25.16
N LEU A 62 -6.43 -0.36 24.07
CA LEU A 62 -6.16 0.18 22.72
C LEU A 62 -7.22 -0.14 21.65
N ARG A 63 -8.53 0.02 21.93
CA ARG A 63 -9.55 0.10 20.86
C ARG A 63 -9.88 1.56 20.51
N PRO A 64 -9.96 1.94 19.22
CA PRO A 64 -10.44 3.28 18.85
C PRO A 64 -11.91 3.36 19.25
N ARG A 65 -12.31 4.41 19.97
CA ARG A 65 -13.71 4.57 20.44
C ARG A 65 -14.70 4.81 19.29
N GLN A 66 -14.23 5.26 18.12
CA GLN A 66 -15.07 5.49 16.93
C GLN A 66 -14.22 5.52 15.65
N CYS A 67 -14.76 4.97 14.56
CA CYS A 67 -14.22 5.10 13.20
C CYS A 67 -15.19 5.94 12.35
N ARG A 68 -14.65 6.70 11.39
CA ARG A 68 -15.45 7.56 10.48
C ARG A 68 -16.21 6.69 9.44
N PRO A 69 -17.39 7.11 8.95
CA PRO A 69 -18.07 6.43 7.85
C PRO A 69 -17.16 6.27 6.62
N GLY A 70 -17.09 5.07 6.06
CA GLY A 70 -16.19 4.71 4.96
C GLY A 70 -14.84 4.11 5.36
N TYR A 71 -14.54 4.00 6.66
CA TYR A 71 -13.30 3.40 7.19
C TYR A 71 -13.51 2.06 7.91
N SER A 72 -14.68 1.43 7.73
CA SER A 72 -14.98 0.08 8.21
C SER A 72 -14.07 -1.01 7.62
N TYR A 73 -13.35 -0.71 6.54
CA TYR A 73 -12.37 -1.61 5.93
C TYR A 73 -11.12 -1.84 6.79
N ILE A 74 -10.92 -1.05 7.85
CA ILE A 74 -9.85 -1.31 8.84
C ILE A 74 -10.09 -2.69 9.50
N ASP A 75 -11.34 -3.14 9.55
CA ASP A 75 -11.76 -4.44 10.05
C ASP A 75 -12.04 -5.48 8.93
N GLN A 76 -11.80 -5.18 7.64
CA GLN A 76 -12.18 -6.08 6.52
C GLN A 76 -11.05 -6.31 5.50
N VAL A 77 -11.00 -7.52 4.93
CA VAL A 77 -9.99 -7.95 3.94
C VAL A 77 -10.19 -7.21 2.61
N LEU A 78 -9.19 -6.45 2.17
CA LEU A 78 -9.18 -5.78 0.86
C LEU A 78 -8.73 -6.76 -0.24
N HIS A 79 -9.66 -7.22 -1.09
CA HIS A 79 -9.33 -7.89 -2.34
C HIS A 79 -8.85 -6.87 -3.39
N SER A 80 -7.69 -7.13 -4.01
CA SER A 80 -7.23 -6.35 -5.16
C SER A 80 -7.95 -6.82 -6.42
N PRO A 81 -8.42 -5.92 -7.30
CA PRO A 81 -9.09 -6.30 -8.52
C PRO A 81 -8.13 -7.14 -9.39
N SER A 82 -8.58 -8.32 -9.81
CA SER A 82 -7.84 -9.20 -10.71
C SER A 82 -7.73 -8.54 -12.08
N GLN A 83 -6.53 -8.07 -12.45
CA GLN A 83 -6.24 -7.76 -13.85
C GLN A 83 -5.91 -9.08 -14.58
N GLY A 84 -6.29 -9.15 -15.86
CA GLY A 84 -6.20 -10.36 -16.68
C GLY A 84 -4.80 -11.00 -16.72
N VAL A 85 -4.74 -12.26 -17.12
CA VAL A 85 -3.51 -13.07 -17.13
C VAL A 85 -2.46 -12.45 -18.05
N LEU A 86 -1.34 -12.01 -17.47
CA LEU A 86 -0.19 -11.48 -18.20
C LEU A 86 0.56 -12.61 -18.91
N LYS A 87 0.82 -12.47 -20.21
CA LYS A 87 1.59 -13.42 -21.02
C LYS A 87 2.76 -12.73 -21.72
N SER A 88 3.84 -13.49 -21.95
CA SER A 88 4.98 -13.02 -22.76
C SER A 88 4.53 -12.70 -24.19
N GLY A 89 5.12 -11.66 -24.79
CA GLY A 89 4.80 -11.19 -26.13
C GLY A 89 3.53 -10.34 -26.24
N MET A 90 2.80 -10.11 -25.14
CA MET A 90 1.63 -9.24 -25.16
C MET A 90 2.05 -7.78 -25.33
N LYS A 91 1.42 -7.10 -26.30
CA LYS A 91 1.46 -5.64 -26.40
C LYS A 91 0.55 -5.02 -25.34
N ILE A 92 1.07 -4.06 -24.62
CA ILE A 92 0.42 -3.39 -23.49
C ILE A 92 0.78 -1.91 -23.51
N LEU A 93 0.03 -1.11 -22.75
CA LEU A 93 0.36 0.27 -22.47
C LEU A 93 0.91 0.38 -21.05
N VAL A 94 2.07 1.01 -20.90
CA VAL A 94 2.72 1.29 -19.62
C VAL A 94 2.59 2.77 -19.30
N ARG A 95 2.30 3.11 -18.04
CA ARG A 95 2.26 4.51 -17.60
C ARG A 95 3.66 5.14 -17.68
N THR A 96 3.79 6.28 -18.35
CA THR A 96 5.06 7.00 -18.48
C THR A 96 5.51 7.61 -17.15
N THR A 97 6.76 7.35 -16.75
CA THR A 97 7.39 7.93 -15.56
C THR A 97 8.75 8.54 -15.89
N PRO A 98 9.10 9.73 -15.38
CA PRO A 98 8.30 10.61 -14.50
C PRO A 98 7.06 11.19 -15.21
N THR A 99 6.10 11.70 -14.43
CA THR A 99 4.83 12.24 -14.95
C THR A 99 5.10 13.20 -16.11
N PRO A 100 4.60 12.89 -17.32
CA PRO A 100 4.95 13.66 -18.49
C PRO A 100 4.36 15.07 -18.41
N SER A 101 4.99 16.02 -19.10
CA SER A 101 4.57 17.43 -19.13
C SER A 101 3.12 17.58 -19.60
N LYS A 102 2.51 18.73 -19.29
CA LYS A 102 1.18 19.12 -19.78
C LYS A 102 1.23 18.97 -21.33
N LEU A 103 0.40 18.08 -21.89
CA LEU A 103 0.29 17.72 -23.32
C LEU A 103 1.06 16.48 -23.82
N CYS A 104 1.86 15.80 -23.00
CA CYS A 104 2.51 14.55 -23.42
C CYS A 104 1.65 13.30 -23.13
N PRO A 105 1.73 12.24 -23.96
CA PRO A 105 1.04 10.98 -23.71
C PRO A 105 1.45 10.40 -22.35
N ARG A 106 0.47 9.95 -21.57
CA ARG A 106 0.69 9.34 -20.24
C ARG A 106 0.93 7.82 -20.30
N TRP A 107 0.77 7.26 -21.48
CA TRP A 107 0.84 5.83 -21.75
C TRP A 107 1.73 5.61 -22.96
N SER A 108 2.63 4.65 -22.85
CA SER A 108 3.57 4.27 -23.90
C SER A 108 3.39 2.79 -24.22
N GLU A 109 3.43 2.42 -25.49
CA GLU A 109 3.39 1.01 -25.88
C GLU A 109 4.64 0.27 -25.37
N ALA A 110 4.42 -0.95 -24.92
CA ALA A 110 5.45 -1.85 -24.47
C ALA A 110 5.06 -3.30 -24.76
N GLU A 111 6.05 -4.17 -24.77
CA GLU A 111 5.86 -5.61 -24.89
C GLU A 111 6.25 -6.30 -23.58
N ILE A 112 5.44 -7.25 -23.12
CA ILE A 112 5.79 -8.10 -21.97
C ILE A 112 6.90 -9.06 -22.40
N VAL A 113 8.09 -8.89 -21.85
CA VAL A 113 9.21 -9.82 -22.03
C VAL A 113 9.01 -11.06 -21.15
N GLU A 114 8.54 -10.86 -19.91
CA GLU A 114 8.38 -11.95 -18.95
C GLU A 114 7.38 -11.56 -17.86
N PRO A 115 6.33 -12.37 -17.61
CA PRO A 115 5.47 -12.19 -16.44
C PRO A 115 6.19 -12.62 -15.16
N LEU A 116 6.19 -11.77 -14.13
CA LEU A 116 6.82 -12.04 -12.82
C LEU A 116 5.79 -12.42 -11.73
N GLY A 117 4.56 -12.76 -12.13
CA GLY A 117 3.42 -13.07 -11.27
C GLY A 117 2.13 -12.47 -11.80
N SER A 118 1.04 -12.52 -11.01
CA SER A 118 -0.27 -12.02 -11.43
C SER A 118 -0.32 -10.49 -11.61
N ASN A 119 0.57 -9.76 -10.92
CA ASN A 119 0.49 -8.30 -10.81
C ASN A 119 1.75 -7.57 -11.27
N ARG A 120 2.75 -8.28 -11.83
CA ARG A 120 4.03 -7.69 -12.23
C ARG A 120 4.55 -8.34 -13.51
N ALA A 121 5.22 -7.54 -14.34
CA ALA A 121 5.87 -8.02 -15.56
C ALA A 121 7.16 -7.24 -15.84
N ARG A 122 8.12 -7.89 -16.50
CA ARG A 122 9.21 -7.24 -17.23
C ARG A 122 8.69 -6.81 -18.58
N VAL A 123 8.87 -5.54 -18.90
CA VAL A 123 8.36 -4.94 -20.13
C VAL A 123 9.48 -4.24 -20.87
N LYS A 124 9.45 -4.32 -22.19
CA LYS A 124 10.35 -3.60 -23.07
C LYS A 124 9.56 -2.48 -23.74
N LEU A 125 9.95 -1.24 -23.44
CA LEU A 125 9.46 -0.07 -24.15
C LEU A 125 10.32 0.15 -25.39
N ASP A 126 9.73 0.75 -26.43
CA ASP A 126 10.47 1.11 -27.64
C ASP A 126 11.70 1.97 -27.28
N ASN A 127 12.87 1.52 -27.73
CA ASN A 127 14.19 2.14 -27.52
C ASN A 127 14.63 2.35 -26.06
N ASN A 128 14.02 1.65 -25.11
CA ASN A 128 14.32 1.77 -23.67
C ASN A 128 14.76 0.44 -23.07
N PRO A 129 15.51 0.45 -21.95
CA PRO A 129 15.86 -0.76 -21.24
C PRO A 129 14.62 -1.48 -20.72
N VAL A 130 14.74 -2.79 -20.52
CA VAL A 130 13.69 -3.60 -19.91
C VAL A 130 13.46 -3.13 -18.48
N VAL A 131 12.21 -2.79 -18.15
CA VAL A 131 11.81 -2.31 -16.82
C VAL A 131 10.78 -3.23 -16.19
N VAL A 132 10.74 -3.27 -14.86
CA VAL A 132 9.71 -4.03 -14.12
C VAL A 132 8.57 -3.09 -13.76
N VAL A 133 7.36 -3.49 -14.12
CA VAL A 133 6.15 -2.67 -13.92
C VAL A 133 5.07 -3.45 -13.19
N HIS A 134 4.27 -2.74 -12.41
CA HIS A 134 3.14 -3.28 -11.65
C HIS A 134 1.85 -3.15 -12.46
N SER A 135 0.90 -4.06 -12.29
CA SER A 135 -0.37 -4.11 -13.03
C SER A 135 -1.17 -2.79 -12.99
N VAL A 136 -1.08 -2.05 -11.89
CA VAL A 136 -1.69 -0.72 -11.74
C VAL A 136 -1.18 0.31 -12.77
N ASP A 137 0.04 0.12 -13.27
CA ASP A 137 0.69 0.96 -14.27
C ASP A 137 0.67 0.32 -15.66
N LEU A 138 -0.14 -0.72 -15.85
CA LEU A 138 -0.37 -1.40 -17.12
C LEU A 138 -1.82 -1.24 -17.58
N LYS A 139 -2.00 -1.22 -18.89
CA LYS A 139 -3.28 -1.48 -19.54
C LYS A 139 -3.07 -2.51 -20.64
N LEU A 140 -3.95 -3.51 -20.68
CA LEU A 140 -4.00 -4.45 -21.79
C LEU A 140 -4.58 -3.73 -23.01
N LEU A 141 -3.93 -3.88 -24.16
CA LEU A 141 -4.53 -3.53 -25.45
C LEU A 141 -5.52 -4.67 -25.77
N HIS A 142 -6.78 -4.33 -25.98
CA HIS A 142 -7.84 -5.30 -26.28
C HIS A 142 -7.57 -6.06 -27.58
#